data_AF-A0AAN7CMY7-F1
#
_entry.id   AF-A0AAN7CMY7-F1
#
_cell.length_a   1.000
_cell.length_b   1.000
_cell.length_c   1.000
_cell.angle_alpha   90.00
_cell.angle_beta   90.00
_cell.angle_gamma   90.00
#
_symmetry.space_group_name_H-M   'P 1'
#
loop_
_entity.id
_entity.type
_entity.pdbx_description
1 polymer ?
#
loop_
_entity_poly.entity_id
_entity_poly.type
_entity_poly.pdbx_seq_one_letter_code
_entity_poly.pdbx_strand_id
1 'polypeptide(L)'
;IESRIEAIPAELDIRLQACETRLRQAQSSELRTLLVTGLQAATTAVQPATEGAGESRYASAQSSVGNSRLTSQDPVQTNHTPELDLQPGLDPDLQPPRYRMCRAVKTVEALWREWTVGLRGQPAVAELDRKWANRWRSGRQSELQWYSLRLEVIREIQRIAQEKRIGEQAAMHSVSMQQQQTGCSLDQFCKQLRANRKACTPARPRARPLARTRACSGAGL
;
A
#
# COMPACT_ATOMS: atom_id res chain seq x y z
N ILE A 1 26.22 19.12 -33.90
CA ILE A 1 25.71 17.83 -33.34
C ILE A 1 25.18 18.05 -31.92
N GLU A 2 25.86 18.86 -31.09
CA GLU A 2 25.40 19.21 -29.72
C GLU A 2 24.02 19.90 -29.67
N SER A 3 23.69 20.82 -30.60
CA SER A 3 22.37 21.49 -30.58
C SER A 3 21.17 20.55 -30.77
N ARG A 4 21.40 19.36 -31.34
CA ARG A 4 20.35 18.37 -31.62
C ARG A 4 20.08 17.47 -30.41
N ILE A 5 21.01 17.39 -29.46
CA ILE A 5 20.91 16.56 -28.26
C ILE A 5 20.15 17.32 -27.16
N GLU A 6 20.32 18.65 -27.07
CA GLU A 6 19.57 19.49 -26.12
C GLU A 6 18.11 19.79 -26.54
N ALA A 7 17.80 19.63 -27.83
CA ALA A 7 16.44 19.83 -28.34
C ALA A 7 15.47 18.67 -28.00
N ILE A 8 16.01 17.47 -27.72
CA ILE A 8 15.20 16.27 -27.47
C ILE A 8 14.48 16.33 -26.11
N PRO A 9 15.11 16.73 -24.99
CA PRO A 9 14.42 16.90 -23.71
C PRO A 9 13.30 17.95 -23.77
N ALA A 10 13.55 19.10 -24.43
CA ALA A 10 12.55 20.17 -24.53
C ALA A 10 11.32 19.75 -25.35
N GLU A 11 11.51 19.02 -26.45
CA GLU A 11 10.41 18.49 -27.25
C GLU A 11 9.59 17.46 -26.47
N LEU A 12 10.23 16.62 -25.65
CA LEU A 12 9.53 15.65 -24.81
C LEU A 12 8.72 16.33 -23.70
N ASP A 13 9.25 17.40 -23.09
CA ASP A 13 8.53 18.18 -22.09
C ASP A 13 7.31 18.89 -22.67
N ILE A 14 7.42 19.47 -23.87
CA ILE A 14 6.30 20.08 -24.58
C ILE A 14 5.20 19.03 -24.84
N ARG A 15 5.59 17.84 -25.29
CA ARG A 15 4.64 16.74 -25.56
C ARG A 15 3.99 16.23 -24.28
N LEU A 16 4.72 16.17 -23.17
CA LEU A 16 4.18 15.80 -21.86
C LEU A 16 3.16 16.84 -21.38
N GLN A 17 3.50 18.12 -21.40
CA GLN A 17 2.60 19.20 -21.00
C GLN A 17 1.34 19.24 -21.86
N ALA A 18 1.46 19.03 -23.17
CA ALA A 18 0.31 18.94 -24.07
C ALA A 18 -0.59 17.75 -23.72
N CYS A 19 0.00 16.60 -23.36
CA CYS A 19 -0.74 15.40 -22.95
C CYS A 19 -1.48 15.63 -21.63
N GLU A 20 -0.82 16.21 -20.63
CA GLU A 20 -1.42 16.55 -19.34
C GLU A 20 -2.58 17.53 -19.48
N THR A 21 -2.43 18.54 -20.33
CA THR A 21 -3.49 19.54 -20.59
C THR A 21 -4.71 18.88 -21.21
N ARG A 22 -4.52 17.97 -22.18
CA ARG A 22 -5.62 17.20 -22.78
C ARG A 22 -6.33 16.31 -21.78
N LEU A 23 -5.59 15.66 -20.88
CA LEU A 23 -6.17 14.82 -19.84
C LEU A 23 -7.01 15.63 -18.85
N ARG A 24 -6.49 16.78 -18.38
CA ARG A 24 -7.25 17.69 -17.51
C ARG A 24 -8.51 18.21 -18.20
N GLN A 25 -8.43 18.55 -19.48
CA GLN A 25 -9.57 19.00 -20.26
C GLN A 25 -10.62 17.89 -20.43
N ALA A 26 -10.20 16.65 -20.71
CA ALA A 26 -11.09 15.50 -20.80
C ALA A 26 -11.82 15.24 -19.47
N GLN A 27 -11.08 15.19 -18.35
CA GLN A 27 -11.66 15.02 -17.02
C GLN A 27 -12.63 16.17 -16.66
N SER A 28 -12.27 17.42 -16.98
CA SER A 28 -13.17 18.56 -16.77
C SER A 28 -14.44 18.47 -17.63
N SER A 29 -14.33 17.99 -18.87
CA SER A 29 -15.47 17.82 -19.77
C SER A 29 -16.42 16.69 -19.32
N GLU A 30 -15.89 15.59 -18.80
CA GLU A 30 -16.71 14.50 -18.24
C GLU A 30 -17.46 14.97 -16.98
N LEU A 31 -16.77 15.66 -16.06
CA LEU A 31 -17.41 16.22 -14.87
C LEU A 31 -18.50 17.24 -15.21
N ARG A 32 -18.26 18.12 -16.20
CA ARG A 32 -19.28 19.06 -16.69
C ARG A 32 -20.47 18.33 -17.32
N THR A 33 -20.23 17.27 -18.10
CA THR A 33 -21.29 16.48 -18.72
C THR A 33 -22.15 15.78 -17.67
N LEU A 34 -21.54 15.22 -16.62
CA LEU A 34 -22.24 14.61 -15.49
C LEU A 34 -23.07 15.64 -14.72
N LEU A 35 -22.54 16.84 -14.48
CA LEU A 35 -23.27 17.94 -13.81
C LEU A 35 -24.48 18.43 -14.62
N VAL A 36 -24.34 18.57 -15.95
CA VAL A 36 -25.44 19.01 -16.83
C VAL A 36 -26.52 17.92 -16.93
N THR A 37 -26.12 16.66 -17.09
CA THR A 37 -27.05 15.52 -17.21
C THR A 37 -27.81 15.28 -15.89
N GLY A 38 -27.15 15.48 -14.74
CA GLY A 38 -27.77 15.39 -13.42
C GLY A 38 -28.87 16.45 -13.18
N LEU A 39 -28.74 17.65 -13.76
CA LEU A 39 -29.75 18.70 -13.64
C LEU A 39 -31.00 18.46 -14.51
N GLN A 40 -30.87 17.78 -15.65
CA GLN A 40 -32.01 17.48 -16.54
C GLN A 40 -32.91 16.34 -16.02
N ALA A 41 -32.40 15.47 -15.16
CA ALA A 41 -33.19 14.41 -14.54
C ALA A 41 -34.13 14.91 -13.42
N ALA A 42 -33.85 16.07 -12.82
CA ALA A 42 -34.62 16.60 -11.69
C ALA A 42 -35.88 17.40 -12.09
N THR A 43 -36.03 17.78 -13.37
CA THR A 43 -37.13 18.63 -13.82
C THR A 43 -38.32 17.87 -14.42
N THR A 44 -38.23 16.54 -14.54
CA THR A 44 -39.34 15.68 -15.03
C THR A 44 -39.94 14.87 -13.89
N ALA A 45 -40.42 15.55 -12.84
CA ALA A 45 -41.22 14.94 -11.78
C ALA A 45 -42.20 15.97 -11.20
N VAL A 46 -43.10 16.47 -12.04
CA VAL A 46 -44.23 17.31 -11.61
C VAL A 46 -45.47 16.83 -12.38
N GLN A 47 -46.50 16.38 -11.63
CA GLN A 47 -47.97 16.36 -11.91
C GLN A 47 -48.72 15.07 -11.44
N PRO A 48 -50.05 15.13 -11.14
CA PRO A 48 -50.57 15.07 -9.75
C PRO A 48 -51.76 14.08 -9.53
N ALA A 49 -52.28 14.03 -8.28
CA ALA A 49 -53.64 13.64 -7.81
C ALA A 49 -54.14 12.19 -8.09
N THR A 50 -54.66 11.40 -7.13
CA THR A 50 -55.95 11.53 -6.41
C THR A 50 -56.05 10.36 -5.39
N GLU A 51 -56.31 10.63 -4.10
CA GLU A 51 -57.57 10.37 -3.35
C GLU A 51 -57.84 8.91 -2.88
N GLY A 52 -58.20 8.77 -1.59
CA GLY A 52 -58.71 7.56 -0.95
C GLY A 52 -58.06 7.28 0.42
N ALA A 53 -58.43 7.97 1.50
CA ALA A 53 -59.60 7.72 2.38
C ALA A 53 -59.38 6.63 3.47
N GLY A 54 -59.54 7.05 4.74
CA GLY A 54 -59.71 6.21 5.93
C GLY A 54 -58.40 5.79 6.62
N GLU A 55 -58.17 5.91 7.93
CA GLU A 55 -59.02 6.23 9.06
C GLU A 55 -58.17 6.81 10.20
N SER A 56 -58.80 7.70 10.95
CA SER A 56 -58.35 8.32 12.17
C SER A 56 -58.16 7.31 13.30
N ARG A 57 -56.99 7.32 13.96
CA ARG A 57 -56.94 7.13 15.41
C ARG A 57 -55.74 7.85 16.03
N TYR A 58 -56.07 8.86 16.82
CA TYR A 58 -55.18 9.61 17.70
C TYR A 58 -54.52 8.71 18.75
N ALA A 59 -53.23 8.93 19.02
CA ALA A 59 -52.65 8.78 20.35
C ALA A 59 -51.36 9.61 20.46
N SER A 60 -51.47 10.80 21.04
CA SER A 60 -50.34 11.53 21.61
C SER A 60 -49.96 10.94 22.98
N ALA A 61 -48.65 10.82 23.24
CA ALA A 61 -48.03 10.92 24.57
C ALA A 61 -46.51 11.04 24.34
N GLN A 62 -45.97 12.26 24.27
CA GLN A 62 -45.35 13.00 25.37
C GLN A 62 -44.16 12.33 26.06
N SER A 63 -43.05 13.08 25.96
CA SER A 63 -41.76 12.99 26.63
C SER A 63 -41.89 12.83 28.15
N SER A 64 -41.06 11.98 28.75
CA SER A 64 -40.67 12.12 30.15
C SER A 64 -39.17 11.91 30.30
N VAL A 65 -38.51 13.04 30.55
CA VAL A 65 -37.28 13.13 31.33
C VAL A 65 -37.46 12.40 32.67
N GLY A 66 -36.42 11.68 33.08
CA GLY A 66 -36.37 10.98 34.36
C GLY A 66 -34.91 10.74 34.75
N ASN A 67 -34.23 11.79 35.20
CA ASN A 67 -33.02 11.64 35.99
C ASN A 67 -33.41 11.09 37.37
N SER A 68 -32.77 9.99 37.80
CA SER A 68 -32.37 9.85 39.20
C SER A 68 -31.23 8.85 39.34
N ARG A 69 -30.16 9.45 39.85
CA ARG A 69 -28.88 8.92 40.31
C ARG A 69 -29.10 8.29 41.69
N LEU A 70 -28.41 7.19 41.99
CA LEU A 70 -27.63 6.91 43.22
C LEU A 70 -27.58 5.41 43.50
N THR A 71 -26.37 4.85 43.47
CA THR A 71 -25.80 3.82 44.38
C THR A 71 -24.32 3.77 44.00
N SER A 72 -23.44 4.59 44.61
CA SER A 72 -22.68 4.30 45.83
C SER A 72 -22.09 2.89 45.87
N GLN A 73 -20.82 2.75 45.47
CA GLN A 73 -19.79 2.11 46.30
C GLN A 73 -18.40 2.48 45.76
N ASP A 74 -17.51 2.69 46.72
CA ASP A 74 -16.27 3.47 46.69
C ASP A 74 -15.06 2.49 46.90
N PRO A 75 -13.81 2.90 47.19
CA PRO A 75 -12.66 2.74 46.29
C PRO A 75 -11.55 1.82 46.85
N VAL A 76 -10.53 1.51 46.03
CA VAL A 76 -9.18 1.23 46.55
C VAL A 76 -8.15 1.97 45.69
N GLN A 77 -7.55 2.99 46.29
CA GLN A 77 -6.36 3.66 45.79
C GLN A 77 -5.14 2.76 45.95
N THR A 78 -4.25 2.77 44.96
CA THR A 78 -2.83 2.94 45.21
C THR A 78 -2.25 3.77 44.07
N ASN A 79 -1.82 4.99 44.43
CA ASN A 79 -0.97 5.89 43.64
C ASN A 79 0.20 5.12 43.01
N HIS A 80 0.70 5.57 41.85
CA HIS A 80 2.12 5.89 41.58
C HIS A 80 2.25 6.42 40.14
N THR A 81 2.74 7.65 40.01
CA THR A 81 3.36 8.25 38.81
C THR A 81 4.60 8.94 39.40
N PRO A 82 5.84 8.77 38.87
CA PRO A 82 6.19 9.28 37.55
C PRO A 82 7.25 8.49 36.74
N GLU A 83 7.30 8.81 35.44
CA GLU A 83 8.50 8.98 34.59
C GLU A 83 9.73 8.12 34.87
N LEU A 84 10.03 7.18 33.95
CA LEU A 84 11.40 6.80 33.58
C LEU A 84 11.39 6.18 32.18
N ASP A 85 12.26 6.74 31.35
CA ASP A 85 12.93 6.17 30.19
C ASP A 85 13.00 4.63 30.20
N LEU A 86 12.87 3.99 29.03
CA LEU A 86 13.62 2.80 28.59
C LEU A 86 12.91 2.10 27.41
N GLN A 87 13.73 1.85 26.40
CA GLN A 87 13.51 1.05 25.20
C GLN A 87 12.64 -0.19 25.44
N PRO A 88 11.80 -0.64 24.47
CA PRO A 88 11.17 -1.95 24.57
C PRO A 88 12.27 -3.02 24.56
N GLY A 89 12.59 -3.49 25.76
CA GLY A 89 13.42 -4.65 25.99
C GLY A 89 12.87 -5.81 25.17
N LEU A 90 13.76 -6.42 24.39
CA LEU A 90 13.51 -7.68 23.74
C LEU A 90 13.36 -8.72 24.85
N ASP A 91 12.13 -9.05 25.25
CA ASP A 91 11.87 -10.28 26.01
C ASP A 91 12.26 -11.46 25.11
N PRO A 92 13.39 -12.15 25.37
CA PRO A 92 13.88 -13.20 24.48
C PRO A 92 13.00 -14.46 24.53
N ASP A 93 12.17 -14.60 25.58
CA ASP A 93 11.32 -15.77 25.84
C ASP A 93 9.93 -15.68 25.22
N LEU A 94 9.54 -14.54 24.65
CA LEU A 94 8.31 -14.42 23.88
C LEU A 94 8.50 -15.10 22.52
N GLN A 95 7.99 -16.32 22.40
CA GLN A 95 7.91 -17.02 21.13
C GLN A 95 7.18 -16.15 20.10
N PRO A 96 7.70 -16.05 18.85
CA PRO A 96 7.05 -15.23 17.85
C PRO A 96 5.63 -15.74 17.55
N PRO A 97 4.66 -14.84 17.35
CA PRO A 97 3.30 -15.24 17.02
C PRO A 97 3.29 -16.05 15.73
N ARG A 98 2.38 -17.02 15.65
CA ARG A 98 2.21 -17.87 14.48
C ARG A 98 1.45 -17.13 13.37
N TYR A 99 2.09 -16.07 12.85
CA TYR A 99 1.52 -15.23 11.80
C TYR A 99 1.56 -15.93 10.44
N ARG A 100 0.51 -15.69 9.65
CA ARG A 100 0.36 -16.14 8.27
C ARG A 100 -0.10 -14.98 7.41
N MET A 101 0.68 -14.63 6.39
CA MET A 101 0.29 -13.56 5.46
C MET A 101 -1.04 -13.88 4.76
N CYS A 102 -1.90 -12.87 4.60
CA CYS A 102 -3.25 -13.04 4.06
C CYS A 102 -3.21 -13.31 2.54
N ARG A 103 -3.57 -14.53 2.11
CA ARG A 103 -3.48 -14.94 0.69
C ARG A 103 -4.59 -14.38 -0.19
N ALA A 104 -5.62 -13.80 0.41
CA ALA A 104 -6.72 -13.15 -0.31
C ALA A 104 -6.38 -11.73 -0.80
N VAL A 105 -5.23 -11.18 -0.41
CA VAL A 105 -4.77 -9.85 -0.85
C VAL A 105 -4.38 -9.90 -2.33
N LYS A 106 -5.09 -9.12 -3.16
CA LYS A 106 -4.93 -9.07 -4.62
C LYS A 106 -4.45 -7.72 -5.18
N THR A 107 -4.37 -6.70 -4.34
CA THR A 107 -4.05 -5.32 -4.73
C THR A 107 -2.86 -4.80 -3.93
N VAL A 108 -2.07 -3.92 -4.54
CA VAL A 108 -0.96 -3.21 -3.86
C VAL A 108 -1.44 -2.48 -2.61
N GLU A 109 -2.58 -1.81 -2.66
CA GLU A 109 -3.17 -1.09 -1.50
C GLU A 109 -3.44 -2.01 -0.30
N ALA A 110 -4.16 -3.12 -0.52
CA ALA A 110 -4.42 -4.08 0.54
C ALA A 110 -3.14 -4.73 1.09
N LEU A 111 -2.11 -4.94 0.24
CA LEU A 111 -0.81 -5.42 0.70
C LEU A 111 -0.11 -4.38 1.57
N TRP A 112 -0.13 -3.11 1.16
CA TRP A 112 0.45 -2.02 1.93
C TRP A 112 -0.22 -1.86 3.29
N ARG A 113 -1.55 -2.02 3.36
CA ARG A 113 -2.30 -2.01 4.62
C ARG A 113 -1.91 -3.18 5.53
N GLU A 114 -1.81 -4.40 4.99
CA GLU A 114 -1.29 -5.56 5.74
C GLU A 114 0.12 -5.29 6.29
N TRP A 115 0.95 -4.57 5.52
CA TRP A 115 2.33 -4.29 5.89
C TRP A 115 2.48 -3.24 7.00
N THR A 116 1.69 -2.17 6.94
CA THR A 116 1.85 -0.98 7.78
C THR A 116 0.91 -0.94 8.98
N VAL A 117 -0.33 -1.43 8.81
CA VAL A 117 -1.38 -1.38 9.83
C VAL A 117 -1.71 -2.79 10.35
N GLY A 118 -1.60 -3.80 9.48
CA GLY A 118 -2.08 -5.14 9.76
C GLY A 118 -3.47 -5.38 9.16
N LEU A 119 -3.96 -6.61 9.30
CA LEU A 119 -5.21 -7.04 8.69
C LEU A 119 -5.96 -8.02 9.60
N ARG A 120 -7.28 -7.89 9.73
CA ARG A 120 -8.14 -8.81 10.51
C ARG A 120 -7.68 -8.98 11.98
N GLY A 121 -7.30 -7.89 12.63
CA GLY A 121 -6.80 -7.89 14.00
C GLY A 121 -5.42 -8.56 14.19
N GLN A 122 -4.74 -8.91 13.09
CA GLN A 122 -3.36 -9.35 13.13
C GLN A 122 -2.40 -8.15 13.09
N PRO A 123 -1.20 -8.27 13.70
CA PRO A 123 -0.21 -7.19 13.71
C PRO A 123 0.26 -6.85 12.29
N ALA A 124 0.77 -5.63 12.14
CA ALA A 124 1.41 -5.20 10.90
C ALA A 124 2.68 -6.02 10.64
N VAL A 125 2.97 -6.32 9.37
CA VAL A 125 4.20 -7.06 9.02
C VAL A 125 5.45 -6.27 9.41
N ALA A 126 5.43 -4.93 9.29
CA ALA A 126 6.52 -4.07 9.75
C ALA A 126 6.76 -4.17 11.26
N GLU A 127 5.69 -4.31 12.06
CA GLU A 127 5.83 -4.53 13.51
C GLU A 127 6.40 -5.91 13.82
N LEU A 128 6.01 -6.93 13.06
CA LEU A 128 6.56 -8.28 13.18
C LEU A 128 8.06 -8.28 12.90
N ASP A 129 8.49 -7.59 11.85
CA ASP A 129 9.90 -7.45 11.48
C ASP A 129 10.69 -6.69 12.54
N ARG A 130 10.11 -5.63 13.14
CA ARG A 130 10.76 -4.87 14.22
C ARG A 130 10.94 -5.71 15.49
N LYS A 131 9.92 -6.48 15.88
CA LYS A 131 9.91 -7.24 17.16
C LYS A 131 10.63 -8.58 17.07
N TRP A 132 10.51 -9.30 15.96
CA TRP A 132 11.02 -10.68 15.83
C TRP A 132 11.96 -10.89 14.63
N ALA A 133 12.19 -9.88 13.78
CA ALA A 133 13.02 -9.99 12.58
C ALA A 133 12.63 -11.18 11.70
N ASN A 134 13.56 -12.10 11.41
CA ASN A 134 13.25 -13.30 10.63
C ASN A 134 12.55 -14.41 11.45
N ARG A 135 12.59 -14.36 12.79
CA ARG A 135 12.14 -15.47 13.65
C ARG A 135 10.67 -15.80 13.46
N TRP A 136 9.82 -14.80 13.22
CA TRP A 136 8.39 -15.02 13.02
C TRP A 136 8.07 -15.81 11.75
N ARG A 137 8.99 -15.89 10.79
CA ARG A 137 8.84 -16.63 9.51
C ARG A 137 9.82 -17.79 9.35
N SER A 138 10.82 -17.90 10.22
CA SER A 138 11.77 -19.01 10.26
C SER A 138 11.06 -20.36 10.40
N GLY A 139 11.61 -21.39 9.74
CA GLY A 139 11.05 -22.75 9.74
C GLY A 139 9.80 -22.95 8.88
N ARG A 140 9.23 -21.88 8.28
CA ARG A 140 8.04 -21.96 7.41
C ARG A 140 8.36 -21.50 6.00
N GLN A 141 8.74 -22.45 5.13
CA GLN A 141 9.13 -22.18 3.74
C GLN A 141 8.08 -21.38 2.95
N SER A 142 6.79 -21.70 3.15
CA SER A 142 5.69 -20.98 2.49
C SER A 142 5.57 -19.53 2.94
N GLU A 143 5.86 -19.19 4.20
CA GLU A 143 5.85 -17.80 4.67
C GLU A 143 7.10 -17.05 4.18
N LEU A 144 8.26 -17.71 4.16
CA LEU A 144 9.49 -17.13 3.62
C LEU A 144 9.35 -16.75 2.15
N GLN A 145 8.76 -17.63 1.33
CA GLN A 145 8.51 -17.37 -0.09
C GLN A 145 7.54 -16.20 -0.29
N TRP A 146 6.42 -16.20 0.44
CA TRP A 146 5.40 -15.16 0.33
C TRP A 146 5.87 -13.80 0.80
N TYR A 147 6.58 -13.75 1.93
CA TYR A 147 7.25 -12.56 2.39
C TYR A 147 8.21 -12.03 1.32
N SER A 148 9.09 -12.89 0.78
CA SER A 148 10.09 -12.47 -0.20
C SER A 148 9.47 -11.99 -1.51
N LEU A 149 8.34 -12.57 -1.92
CA LEU A 149 7.61 -12.15 -3.11
C LEU A 149 6.96 -10.77 -2.90
N ARG A 150 6.22 -10.62 -1.80
CA ARG A 150 5.49 -9.38 -1.48
C ARG A 150 6.41 -8.22 -1.13
N LEU A 151 7.58 -8.51 -0.55
CA LEU A 151 8.60 -7.51 -0.25
C LEU A 151 9.08 -6.76 -1.51
N GLU A 152 8.98 -7.36 -2.70
CA GLU A 152 9.33 -6.64 -3.94
C GLU A 152 8.44 -5.42 -4.19
N VAL A 153 7.15 -5.50 -3.86
CA VAL A 153 6.22 -4.37 -3.98
C VAL A 153 6.56 -3.30 -2.94
N ILE A 154 6.82 -3.69 -1.70
CA ILE A 154 7.17 -2.76 -0.61
C ILE A 154 8.46 -1.99 -0.95
N ARG A 155 9.48 -2.69 -1.45
CA ARG A 155 10.72 -2.07 -1.89
C ARG A 155 10.50 -1.12 -3.05
N GLU A 156 9.60 -1.45 -3.97
CA GLU A 156 9.27 -0.57 -5.10
C GLU A 156 8.56 0.72 -4.63
N ILE A 157 7.64 0.61 -3.68
CA ILE A 157 6.99 1.77 -3.05
C ILE A 157 8.05 2.68 -2.41
N GLN A 158 8.95 2.10 -1.61
CA GLN A 158 10.04 2.84 -0.97
C GLN A 158 11.00 3.46 -1.99
N ARG A 159 11.32 2.73 -3.08
CA ARG A 159 12.15 3.23 -4.18
C ARG A 159 11.52 4.47 -4.82
N ILE A 160 10.24 4.42 -5.15
CA ILE A 160 9.51 5.54 -5.77
C ILE A 160 9.38 6.71 -4.80
N ALA A 161 9.07 6.46 -3.54
CA ALA A 161 9.01 7.49 -2.50
C ALA A 161 10.34 8.25 -2.42
N GLN A 162 11.45 7.51 -2.39
CA GLN A 162 12.78 8.09 -2.34
C GLN A 162 13.14 8.83 -3.64
N GLU A 163 12.96 8.22 -4.80
CA GLU A 163 13.33 8.78 -6.11
C GLU A 163 12.54 10.06 -6.43
N LYS A 164 11.23 10.05 -6.17
CA LYS A 164 10.35 11.19 -6.44
C LYS A 164 10.25 12.18 -5.28
N ARG A 165 10.88 11.88 -4.13
CA ARG A 165 10.80 12.69 -2.90
C ARG A 165 9.35 12.93 -2.46
N ILE A 166 8.52 11.89 -2.53
CA ILE A 166 7.11 11.92 -2.11
C ILE A 166 6.89 10.99 -0.92
N GLY A 167 5.81 11.19 -0.17
CA GLY A 167 5.44 10.31 0.93
C GLY A 167 5.13 8.87 0.46
N GLU A 168 5.38 7.89 1.34
CA GLU A 168 5.18 6.47 1.02
C GLU A 168 3.76 6.15 0.57
N GLN A 169 2.75 6.79 1.16
CA GLN A 169 1.35 6.62 0.77
C GLN A 169 1.10 7.07 -0.69
N ALA A 170 1.70 8.20 -1.11
CA ALA A 170 1.58 8.69 -2.49
C ALA A 170 2.34 7.78 -3.49
N ALA A 171 3.51 7.28 -3.08
CA ALA A 171 4.24 6.28 -3.85
C ALA A 171 3.46 4.97 -3.99
N MET A 172 2.78 4.53 -2.93
CA MET A 172 1.89 3.37 -2.95
C MET A 172 0.77 3.54 -3.98
N HIS A 173 0.09 4.69 -4.02
CA HIS A 173 -0.92 4.96 -5.05
C HIS A 173 -0.33 4.92 -6.47
N SER A 174 0.90 5.42 -6.67
CA SER A 174 1.58 5.33 -7.96
C SER A 174 1.81 3.87 -8.39
N VAL A 175 2.26 3.00 -7.46
CA VAL A 175 2.47 1.57 -7.71
C VAL A 175 1.14 0.83 -7.92
N SER A 176 0.08 1.20 -7.17
CA SER A 176 -1.28 0.68 -7.34
C SER A 176 -1.81 0.97 -8.75
N MET A 177 -1.67 2.21 -9.21
CA MET A 177 -2.04 2.61 -10.57
C MET A 177 -1.26 1.82 -11.63
N GLN A 178 0.04 1.59 -11.43
CA GLN A 178 0.84 0.77 -12.35
C GLN A 178 0.36 -0.69 -12.42
N GLN A 179 -0.01 -1.29 -11.28
CA GLN A 179 -0.60 -2.62 -11.25
C GLN A 179 -1.92 -2.66 -12.05
N GLN A 180 -2.78 -1.66 -11.86
CA GLN A 180 -4.09 -1.58 -12.54
C GLN A 180 -3.94 -1.37 -14.05
N GLN A 181 -3.03 -0.49 -14.48
CA GLN A 181 -2.76 -0.22 -15.89
C GLN A 181 -2.22 -1.44 -16.64
N THR A 182 -1.43 -2.28 -15.95
CA THR A 182 -0.93 -3.53 -16.53
C THR A 182 -1.96 -4.67 -16.50
N GLY A 183 -3.07 -4.50 -15.76
CA GLY A 183 -4.15 -5.48 -15.66
C GLY A 183 -3.72 -6.83 -15.06
N CYS A 184 -2.58 -6.87 -14.36
CA CYS A 184 -2.00 -8.12 -13.89
C CYS A 184 -2.34 -8.42 -12.42
N SER A 185 -2.33 -9.71 -12.07
CA SER A 185 -2.49 -10.13 -10.66
C SER A 185 -1.33 -9.63 -9.79
N LEU A 186 -1.55 -9.47 -8.48
CA LEU A 186 -0.50 -9.03 -7.57
C LEU A 186 0.75 -9.92 -7.62
N ASP A 187 0.57 -11.24 -7.71
CA ASP A 187 1.69 -12.18 -7.78
C ASP A 187 2.49 -12.04 -9.08
N GLN A 188 1.78 -11.81 -10.20
CA GLN A 188 2.41 -11.53 -11.49
C GLN A 188 3.17 -10.20 -11.44
N PHE A 189 2.57 -9.17 -10.82
CA PHE A 189 3.21 -7.88 -10.61
C PHE A 189 4.48 -8.00 -9.74
N CYS A 190 4.45 -8.75 -8.64
CA CYS A 190 5.63 -9.02 -7.82
C CYS A 190 6.75 -9.70 -8.62
N LYS A 191 6.40 -10.69 -9.46
CA LYS A 191 7.36 -11.37 -10.35
C LYS A 191 7.95 -10.40 -11.39
N GLN A 192 7.13 -9.52 -11.95
CA GLN A 192 7.57 -8.48 -12.88
C GLN A 192 8.58 -7.54 -12.23
N LEU A 193 8.28 -7.02 -11.03
CA LEU A 193 9.20 -6.16 -10.28
C LEU A 193 10.54 -6.85 -10.01
N ARG A 194 10.50 -8.13 -9.61
CA ARG A 194 11.71 -8.92 -9.40
C ARG A 194 12.54 -9.07 -10.67
N ALA A 195 11.89 -9.31 -11.82
CA ALA A 195 12.58 -9.44 -13.10
C ALA A 195 13.23 -8.11 -13.51
N ASN A 196 12.52 -7.00 -13.36
CA ASN A 196 13.02 -5.66 -13.70
C ASN A 196 14.28 -5.30 -12.89
N ARG A 197 14.31 -5.63 -11.59
CA ARG A 197 15.49 -5.36 -10.74
C ARG A 197 16.69 -6.22 -11.14
N LYS A 198 16.47 -7.47 -11.54
CA LYS A 198 17.54 -8.35 -12.04
C LYS A 198 18.12 -7.85 -13.36
N ALA A 199 17.29 -7.34 -14.26
CA ALA A 199 17.74 -6.76 -15.52
C ALA A 199 18.54 -5.46 -15.33
N CYS A 200 18.15 -4.64 -14.36
CA CYS A 200 18.84 -3.39 -14.03
C CYS A 200 20.15 -3.59 -13.24
N THR A 201 20.35 -4.75 -12.61
CA THR A 201 21.62 -5.09 -11.96
C THR A 201 22.51 -5.82 -12.97
N PRO A 202 23.44 -5.15 -13.68
CA PRO A 202 24.36 -5.85 -14.56
C PRO A 202 25.15 -6.86 -13.74
N ALA A 203 25.07 -8.13 -14.13
CA ALA A 203 25.88 -9.18 -13.55
C ALA A 203 27.35 -8.77 -13.69
N ARG A 204 28.03 -8.57 -12.56
CA ARG A 204 29.49 -8.42 -12.50
C ARG A 204 30.09 -9.57 -13.33
N PRO A 205 30.91 -9.31 -14.37
CA PRO A 205 31.42 -10.37 -15.21
C PRO A 205 32.12 -11.40 -14.33
N ARG A 206 31.71 -12.66 -14.43
CA ARG A 206 32.39 -13.78 -13.78
C ARG A 206 33.86 -13.70 -14.21
N ALA A 207 34.75 -13.43 -13.26
CA ALA A 207 36.18 -13.46 -13.53
C ALA A 207 36.50 -14.79 -14.21
N ARG A 208 36.99 -14.73 -15.45
CA ARG A 208 37.51 -15.91 -16.15
C ARG A 208 38.58 -16.52 -15.23
N PRO A 209 38.54 -17.83 -14.96
CA PRO A 209 39.66 -18.46 -14.28
C PRO A 209 40.89 -18.28 -15.16
N LEU A 210 41.90 -17.58 -14.65
CA LEU A 210 43.19 -17.45 -15.30
C LEU A 210 43.72 -18.88 -15.50
N ALA A 211 43.84 -19.28 -16.77
CA ALA A 211 44.50 -20.52 -17.13
C ALA A 211 45.89 -20.51 -16.51
N ARG A 212 46.15 -21.41 -15.55
CA ARG A 212 47.50 -21.70 -15.07
C ARG A 212 48.26 -22.30 -16.24
N THR A 213 49.02 -21.48 -16.95
CA THR A 213 50.10 -21.95 -17.80
C THR A 213 51.08 -22.74 -16.92
N ARG A 214 51.08 -24.07 -17.08
CA ARG A 214 52.17 -24.91 -16.59
C ARG A 214 53.42 -24.54 -17.37
N ALA A 215 54.36 -23.87 -16.71
CA ALA A 215 55.73 -23.78 -17.20
C ALA A 215 56.36 -25.17 -17.14
N CYS A 216 56.59 -25.79 -18.28
CA CYS A 216 57.52 -26.91 -18.40
C CYS A 216 58.93 -26.32 -18.41
N SER A 217 59.58 -26.28 -17.25
CA SER A 217 61.04 -26.06 -17.15
C SER A 217 61.74 -27.42 -17.10
N GLY A 218 62.49 -27.70 -18.16
CA GLY A 218 63.84 -28.28 -18.19
C GLY A 218 64.10 -29.66 -17.54
N ALA A 219 64.79 -30.54 -18.27
CA ALA A 219 66.22 -30.81 -18.05
C ALA A 219 66.65 -32.22 -18.52
N GLY A 220 67.82 -32.26 -19.17
CA GLY A 220 68.73 -33.42 -19.28
C GLY A 220 68.44 -34.37 -20.44
N LEU A 221 69.43 -34.86 -21.18
CA LEU A 221 70.89 -34.71 -21.19
C LEU A 221 71.35 -35.20 -22.58
#